data_AF-A0A356NHZ4-F1
#
_entry.id   AF-A0A356NHZ4-F1
#
_cell.length_a   1.000
_cell.length_b   1.000
_cell.length_c   1.000
_cell.angle_alpha   90.00
_cell.angle_beta   90.00
_cell.angle_gamma   90.00
#
_symmetry.space_group_name_H-M   'P 1'
#
loop_
_entity.id
_entity.type
_entity.pdbx_description
1 polymer ?
#
loop_
_entity_poly.entity_id
_entity_poly.type
_entity_poly.pdbx_seq_one_letter_code
_entity_poly.pdbx_strand_id
1 'polypeptide(L)'
;FWYVKRENGIWKSLGYLIIFGHFFVPFLAMLRIDVKKSLTIMGPLAIWAWLMHYADMTYNIKPVLDPKGDGISLSGFVQSAAALAFMGGVLSKGFLKSFITHPPFPQKDPRIAEAMGVYVELESEAANKTKSADA
;
A
#
# COMPACT_ATOMS: atom_id res chain seq x y z
N PHE A 1 -28.56 14.05 -2.05
CA PHE A 1 -28.06 13.97 -3.45
C PHE A 1 -26.90 12.99 -3.64
N TRP A 2 -25.77 13.06 -2.90
CA TRP A 2 -24.63 12.13 -3.07
C TRP A 2 -24.88 10.72 -2.48
N TYR A 3 -25.33 10.65 -1.22
CA TYR A 3 -25.64 9.38 -0.55
C TYR A 3 -26.81 8.63 -1.19
N VAL A 4 -27.85 9.36 -1.62
CA VAL A 4 -29.04 8.78 -2.27
C VAL A 4 -28.67 7.93 -3.50
N LYS A 5 -27.73 8.37 -4.33
CA LYS A 5 -27.28 7.60 -5.51
C LYS A 5 -26.56 6.30 -5.13
N ARG A 6 -25.97 6.24 -3.93
CA ARG A 6 -25.16 5.11 -3.44
C ARG A 6 -25.95 4.15 -2.55
N GLU A 7 -27.14 4.55 -2.13
CA GLU A 7 -28.12 3.66 -1.47
C GLU A 7 -28.92 2.82 -2.48
N ASN A 8 -28.75 3.06 -3.78
CA ASN A 8 -29.47 2.36 -4.84
C ASN A 8 -28.67 1.19 -5.42
N GLY A 9 -29.37 0.08 -5.68
CA GLY A 9 -28.86 -1.06 -6.43
C GLY A 9 -27.54 -1.61 -5.90
N ILE A 10 -26.61 -1.90 -6.83
CA ILE A 10 -25.31 -2.50 -6.53
C ILE A 10 -24.38 -1.61 -5.69
N TRP A 11 -24.60 -0.28 -5.72
CA TRP A 11 -23.75 0.67 -4.99
C TRP A 11 -23.88 0.50 -3.48
N LYS A 12 -25.08 0.16 -3.00
CA LYS A 12 -25.31 -0.08 -1.57
C LYS A 12 -24.50 -1.28 -1.07
N SER A 13 -24.54 -2.37 -1.83
CA SER A 13 -23.74 -3.57 -1.55
C SER A 13 -22.24 -3.29 -1.59
N LEU A 14 -21.78 -2.47 -2.56
CA LEU A 14 -20.40 -2.03 -2.64
C LEU A 14 -19.97 -1.17 -1.44
N GLY A 15 -20.88 -0.33 -0.92
CA GLY A 15 -20.67 0.42 0.31
C GLY A 15 -20.43 -0.49 1.52
N TYR A 16 -21.27 -1.52 1.70
CA TYR A 16 -21.06 -2.52 2.75
C TYR A 16 -19.75 -3.29 2.55
N LEU A 17 -19.40 -3.66 1.31
CA LEU A 17 -18.13 -4.30 0.99
C LEU A 17 -16.94 -3.43 1.42
N ILE A 18 -16.98 -2.12 1.21
CA ILE A 18 -15.89 -1.22 1.61
C ILE A 18 -15.80 -1.14 3.13
N ILE A 19 -16.92 -1.04 3.84
CA ILE A 19 -16.92 -1.01 5.31
C ILE A 19 -16.24 -2.27 5.87
N PHE A 20 -16.69 -3.45 5.46
CA PHE A 20 -16.15 -4.71 6.01
C PHE A 20 -14.79 -5.09 5.41
N GLY A 21 -14.63 -4.93 4.10
CA GLY A 21 -13.45 -5.37 3.36
C GLY A 21 -12.30 -4.37 3.40
N HIS A 22 -12.54 -3.06 3.27
CA HIS A 22 -11.49 -2.05 3.25
C HIS A 22 -11.06 -1.63 4.68
N PHE A 23 -12.00 -1.61 5.63
CA PHE A 23 -11.70 -1.23 7.01
C PHE A 23 -11.57 -2.42 7.95
N PHE A 24 -12.64 -3.18 8.21
CA PHE A 24 -12.63 -4.21 9.26
C PHE A 24 -11.60 -5.31 9.01
N VAL A 25 -11.55 -5.88 7.80
CA VAL A 25 -10.62 -6.98 7.49
C VAL A 25 -9.15 -6.56 7.69
N PRO A 26 -8.65 -5.47 7.07
CA PRO A 26 -7.27 -5.02 7.33
C PRO A 26 -7.03 -4.60 8.77
N PHE A 27 -7.98 -3.93 9.40
CA PHE A 27 -7.85 -3.49 10.79
C PHE A 27 -7.67 -4.66 11.76
N LEU A 28 -8.56 -5.66 11.67
CA LEU A 28 -8.50 -6.83 12.55
C LEU A 28 -7.30 -7.72 12.24
N ALA A 29 -6.97 -7.90 10.95
CA ALA A 29 -5.79 -8.66 10.55
C ALA A 29 -4.50 -8.01 11.08
N MET A 30 -4.40 -6.68 11.01
CA MET A 30 -3.24 -5.93 11.49
C MET A 30 -3.29 -5.59 12.98
N LEU A 31 -4.28 -6.01 13.76
CA LEU A 31 -4.31 -5.70 15.19
C LEU A 31 -3.13 -6.39 15.92
N ARG A 32 -2.79 -7.61 15.52
CA ARG A 32 -1.70 -8.39 16.11
C ARG A 32 -0.35 -8.04 15.49
N ILE A 33 0.65 -7.76 16.34
CA ILE A 33 2.00 -7.40 15.89
C ILE A 33 2.69 -8.51 15.09
N ASP A 34 2.44 -9.78 15.43
CA ASP A 34 3.04 -10.92 14.72
C ASP A 34 2.60 -10.97 13.25
N VAL A 35 1.37 -10.54 12.96
CA VAL A 35 0.86 -10.47 11.59
C VAL A 35 1.59 -9.38 10.81
N LYS A 36 1.82 -8.21 11.43
CA LYS A 36 2.54 -7.10 10.80
C LYS A 36 3.98 -7.44 10.42
N LYS A 37 4.59 -8.40 11.13
CA LYS A 37 5.97 -8.85 10.88
C LYS A 37 6.06 -10.06 9.94
N SER A 38 4.93 -10.69 9.61
CA SER A 38 4.90 -11.87 8.75
C SER A 38 4.65 -11.51 7.29
N LEU A 39 5.65 -11.73 6.43
CA LEU A 39 5.52 -11.52 4.98
C LEU A 39 4.44 -12.41 4.35
N THR A 40 4.23 -13.62 4.88
CA THR A 40 3.22 -14.57 4.41
C THR A 40 1.79 -14.01 4.53
N ILE A 41 1.54 -13.16 5.53
CA ILE A 41 0.23 -12.53 5.71
C ILE A 41 0.20 -11.13 5.06
N MET A 42 1.29 -10.38 5.18
CA MET A 42 1.38 -9.02 4.61
C MET A 42 1.30 -9.01 3.08
N GLY A 43 1.85 -10.01 2.38
CA GLY A 43 1.78 -10.11 0.92
C GLY A 43 0.33 -10.18 0.39
N PRO A 44 -0.47 -11.19 0.81
CA PRO A 44 -1.89 -11.26 0.46
C PRO A 44 -2.68 -10.02 0.92
N LEU A 45 -2.36 -9.46 2.09
CA LEU A 45 -3.04 -8.28 2.60
C LEU A 45 -2.76 -7.02 1.77
N ALA A 46 -1.55 -6.88 1.22
CA ALA A 46 -1.22 -5.80 0.29
C ALA A 46 -2.04 -5.92 -1.01
N ILE A 47 -2.15 -7.13 -1.58
CA ILE A 47 -2.99 -7.38 -2.76
C ILE A 47 -4.46 -7.06 -2.44
N TRP A 48 -4.94 -7.48 -1.26
CA TRP A 48 -6.27 -7.17 -0.78
C TRP A 48 -6.51 -5.67 -0.66
N ALA A 49 -5.55 -4.91 -0.12
CA ALA A 49 -5.63 -3.47 0.00
C ALA A 49 -5.77 -2.79 -1.37
N TRP A 50 -5.01 -3.22 -2.38
CA TRP A 50 -5.15 -2.74 -3.75
C TRP A 50 -6.53 -3.06 -4.34
N LEU A 51 -7.05 -4.26 -4.10
CA LEU A 51 -8.39 -4.67 -4.56
C LEU A 51 -9.48 -3.81 -3.92
N MET A 52 -9.41 -3.61 -2.60
CA MET A 52 -10.35 -2.76 -1.87
C MET A 52 -10.25 -1.29 -2.29
N HIS A 53 -9.04 -0.80 -2.56
CA HIS A 53 -8.85 0.56 -3.06
C HIS A 53 -9.49 0.77 -4.44
N TYR A 54 -9.41 -0.24 -5.32
CA TYR A 54 -10.14 -0.22 -6.58
C TYR A 54 -11.67 -0.17 -6.38
N ALA A 55 -12.19 -0.94 -5.42
CA ALA A 55 -13.61 -0.90 -5.05
C ALA A 55 -14.03 0.47 -4.52
N ASP A 56 -13.20 1.11 -3.69
CA ASP A 56 -13.42 2.46 -3.16
C ASP A 56 -13.46 3.52 -4.27
N MET A 57 -12.49 3.50 -5.19
CA MET A 57 -12.49 4.40 -6.36
C MET A 57 -13.72 4.18 -7.25
N THR A 58 -14.13 2.93 -7.41
CA THR A 58 -15.35 2.57 -8.14
C THR A 58 -16.60 3.16 -7.48
N TYR A 59 -16.71 3.03 -6.15
CA TYR A 59 -17.81 3.58 -5.35
C TYR A 59 -17.84 5.12 -5.35
N ASN A 60 -16.68 5.76 -5.43
CA ASN A 60 -16.59 7.22 -5.48
C ASN A 60 -16.95 7.78 -6.87
N ILE A 61 -16.58 7.13 -7.97
CA ILE A 61 -16.72 7.68 -9.32
C ILE A 61 -17.97 7.17 -10.05
N LYS A 62 -18.22 5.85 -10.08
CA LYS A 62 -19.21 5.24 -10.98
C LYS A 62 -20.68 5.55 -10.68
N PRO A 63 -21.15 5.73 -9.42
CA PRO A 63 -22.56 6.09 -9.15
C PRO A 63 -23.01 7.43 -9.75
N VAL A 64 -22.07 8.26 -10.23
CA VAL A 64 -22.39 9.49 -10.96
C VAL A 64 -22.81 9.18 -12.40
N LEU A 65 -22.18 8.18 -13.02
CA LEU A 65 -22.40 7.76 -14.41
C LEU A 65 -23.61 6.82 -14.54
N ASP A 66 -23.83 5.96 -13.55
CA ASP A 66 -25.02 5.11 -13.43
C ASP A 66 -25.65 5.27 -12.02
N PRO A 67 -26.56 6.25 -11.83
CA PRO A 67 -27.21 6.48 -10.55
C PRO A 67 -28.26 5.42 -10.15
N LYS A 68 -28.72 4.59 -11.09
CA LYS A 68 -29.73 3.56 -10.83
C LYS A 68 -29.07 2.31 -10.24
N GLY A 69 -27.82 2.05 -10.63
CA GLY A 69 -27.08 0.89 -10.16
C GLY A 69 -27.59 -0.38 -10.82
N ASP A 70 -27.87 -0.30 -12.13
CA ASP A 70 -28.41 -1.40 -12.94
C ASP A 70 -27.39 -2.55 -13.10
N GLY A 71 -26.12 -2.32 -12.71
CA GLY A 71 -25.09 -3.33 -12.51
C GLY A 71 -23.73 -2.91 -13.03
N ILE A 72 -22.70 -3.73 -12.77
CA ILE A 72 -21.38 -3.54 -13.37
C ILE A 72 -21.38 -4.19 -14.76
N SER A 73 -21.47 -3.37 -15.81
CA SER A 73 -21.26 -3.86 -17.17
C SER A 73 -19.87 -4.47 -17.34
N LEU A 74 -19.80 -5.62 -18.00
CA LEU A 74 -18.54 -6.31 -18.31
C LEU A 74 -17.60 -5.40 -19.12
N SER A 75 -18.13 -4.65 -20.08
CA SER A 75 -17.32 -3.72 -20.89
C SER A 75 -16.72 -2.61 -20.02
N GLY A 76 -17.49 -2.07 -19.08
CA GLY A 76 -17.02 -1.04 -18.15
C GLY A 76 -15.99 -1.56 -17.16
N PHE A 77 -16.09 -2.83 -16.75
CA PHE A 77 -15.07 -3.48 -15.93
C PHE A 77 -13.78 -3.70 -16.72
N VAL A 78 -13.86 -4.28 -17.93
CA VAL A 78 -12.71 -4.51 -18.80
C VAL A 78 -11.99 -3.20 -19.13
N GLN A 79 -12.72 -2.12 -19.42
CA GLN A 79 -12.12 -0.81 -19.66
C GLN A 79 -11.35 -0.29 -18.45
N SER A 80 -11.93 -0.42 -17.24
CA SER A 80 -11.29 0.03 -16.00
C SER A 80 -10.03 -0.80 -15.69
N ALA A 81 -10.11 -2.12 -15.86
CA ALA A 81 -8.98 -3.02 -15.69
C ALA A 81 -7.87 -2.76 -16.71
N ALA A 82 -8.21 -2.53 -17.98
CA ALA A 82 -7.25 -2.19 -19.03
C ALA A 82 -6.54 -0.86 -18.74
N ALA A 83 -7.28 0.16 -18.30
CA ALA A 83 -6.71 1.44 -17.91
C ALA A 83 -5.72 1.30 -16.73
N LEU A 84 -6.08 0.52 -15.71
CA LEU A 84 -5.20 0.23 -14.58
C LEU A 84 -3.96 -0.55 -15.01
N ALA A 85 -4.11 -1.58 -15.85
CA ALA A 85 -2.99 -2.35 -16.37
C ALA A 85 -2.04 -1.47 -17.20
N PHE A 86 -2.58 -0.57 -18.02
CA PHE A 86 -1.79 0.38 -18.80
C PHE A 86 -1.02 1.35 -17.90
N MET A 87 -1.71 2.04 -16.97
CA MET A 87 -1.06 2.98 -16.04
C MET A 87 -0.02 2.27 -15.16
N GLY A 88 -0.41 1.13 -14.57
CA GLY A 88 0.46 0.31 -13.74
C GLY A 88 1.68 -0.18 -14.51
N GLY A 89 1.51 -0.60 -15.77
CA GLY A 89 2.61 -1.05 -16.63
C GLY A 89 3.59 0.07 -16.97
N VAL A 90 3.09 1.26 -17.35
CA VAL A 90 3.93 2.43 -17.66
C VAL A 90 4.73 2.88 -16.43
N LEU A 91 4.06 3.00 -15.28
CA LEU A 91 4.69 3.40 -14.02
C LEU A 91 5.69 2.35 -13.53
N SER A 92 5.33 1.06 -13.57
CA SER A 92 6.22 -0.04 -13.17
C SER A 92 7.46 -0.09 -14.06
N LYS A 93 7.32 0.14 -15.38
CA LYS A 93 8.47 0.22 -16.29
C LYS A 93 9.42 1.36 -15.92
N GLY A 94 8.87 2.54 -15.62
CA GLY A 94 9.67 3.69 -15.18
C GLY A 94 10.40 3.41 -13.86
N PHE A 95 9.67 2.87 -12.88
CA PHE A 95 10.21 2.47 -11.58
C PHE A 95 11.31 1.41 -11.72
N LEU A 96 11.06 0.33 -12.46
CA LEU A 96 12.01 -0.77 -12.60
C LEU A 96 13.28 -0.34 -13.33
N LYS A 97 13.15 0.53 -14.35
CA LYS A 97 14.31 1.15 -14.99
C LYS A 97 15.14 1.94 -13.97
N SER A 98 14.50 2.79 -13.17
CA SER A 98 15.19 3.59 -12.14
C SER A 98 15.83 2.71 -11.06
N PHE A 99 15.15 1.66 -10.65
CA PHE A 99 15.61 0.72 -9.62
C PHE A 99 16.83 -0.09 -10.06
N ILE A 100 16.89 -0.53 -11.33
CA ILE A 100 18.03 -1.29 -11.87
C ILE A 100 19.24 -0.39 -12.11
N THR A 101 19.04 0.88 -12.49
CA THR A 101 20.16 1.79 -12.82
C THR A 101 20.86 2.39 -11.61
N HIS A 102 20.30 2.25 -10.40
CA HIS A 102 20.84 2.86 -9.17
C HIS A 102 21.07 1.82 -8.08
N PRO A 103 22.01 2.07 -7.14
CA PRO A 103 22.16 1.22 -5.97
C PRO A 103 20.84 1.11 -5.18
N PRO A 104 20.44 -0.08 -4.73
CA PRO A 104 19.15 -0.31 -4.06
C PRO A 104 19.09 0.26 -2.63
N PHE A 105 20.23 0.61 -2.05
CA PHE A 105 20.35 1.26 -0.74
C PHE A 105 21.34 2.43 -0.82
N PRO A 106 21.18 3.46 0.03
CA PRO A 106 22.05 4.63 0.02
C PRO A 106 23.47 4.26 0.48
N GLN A 107 24.46 4.49 -0.39
CA GLN A 107 25.86 4.09 -0.15
C GLN A 107 26.63 5.04 0.79
N LYS A 108 26.15 6.28 0.95
CA LYS A 108 26.85 7.35 1.69
C LYS A 108 26.05 7.85 2.90
N ASP A 109 25.03 7.10 3.32
CA ASP A 109 24.24 7.46 4.50
C ASP A 109 24.96 6.98 5.77
N PRO A 110 25.32 7.89 6.70
CA PRO A 110 25.97 7.52 7.96
C PRO A 110 25.16 6.52 8.81
N ARG A 111 23.83 6.51 8.66
CA ARG A 111 22.91 5.67 9.45
C ARG A 111 22.59 4.32 8.81
N ILE A 112 23.20 4.01 7.67
CA ILE A 112 22.95 2.73 6.97
C ILE A 112 23.33 1.53 7.85
N ALA A 113 24.37 1.68 8.68
CA ALA A 113 24.81 0.62 9.57
C ALA A 113 23.78 0.33 10.67
N GLU A 114 23.15 1.36 11.25
CA GLU A 114 22.03 1.22 12.20
C GLU A 114 20.87 0.45 11.56
N ALA A 115 20.50 0.81 10.34
CA ALA A 115 19.39 0.19 9.60
C ALA A 115 19.67 -1.29 9.23
N MET A 116 20.93 -1.63 9.00
CA MET A 116 21.39 -3.00 8.76
C MET A 116 21.58 -3.81 10.04
N GLY A 117 21.38 -3.22 11.23
CA GLY A 117 21.63 -3.85 12.51
C GLY A 117 23.12 -4.07 12.82
N VAL A 118 24.01 -3.36 12.13
CA VAL A 118 25.45 -3.37 12.40
C VAL A 118 25.75 -2.23 13.37
N TYR A 119 26.25 -2.55 14.56
CA TYR A 119 26.69 -1.53 15.51
C TYR A 119 27.94 -0.82 14.97
N VAL A 120 27.85 0.49 14.81
CA VAL A 120 29.01 1.36 14.54
C VAL A 120 29.23 2.17 15.81
N GLU A 121 30.34 1.90 16.49
CA GLU A 121 30.76 2.68 17.66
C GLU A 121 30.97 4.13 17.22
N LEU A 122 30.30 5.07 17.87
CA LEU A 122 30.40 6.48 17.51
C LEU A 122 31.81 6.97 17.85
N GLU A 123 32.38 7.87 17.04
CA GLU A 123 33.71 8.45 17.32
C GLU A 123 33.78 9.08 18.72
N SER A 124 32.66 9.64 19.21
CA SER A 124 32.53 10.17 20.56
C SER A 124 32.65 9.09 21.65
N GLU A 125 32.11 7.89 21.42
CA GLU A 125 32.23 6.74 22.33
C GLU A 125 33.65 6.18 22.32
N ALA A 126 34.24 6.00 21.14
CA ALA A 126 35.63 5.55 20.98
C ALA A 126 36.63 6.52 21.64
N ALA A 127 36.41 7.83 21.49
CA ALA A 127 37.22 8.87 22.13
C ALA A 127 37.08 8.91 23.67
N ASN A 128 35.90 8.55 24.20
CA ASN A 128 35.71 8.47 25.65
C ASN A 128 36.37 7.22 26.24
N LYS A 129 36.34 6.11 25.50
CA LYS A 129 36.94 4.83 25.90
C LYS A 129 38.47 4.94 26.03
N THR A 130 39.12 5.59 25.06
CA THR A 130 40.56 5.90 25.09
C THR A 130 40.91 6.78 26.28
N LYS A 131 40.19 7.88 26.50
CA LYS A 131 40.40 8.74 27.68
C LYS A 131 40.23 8.02 29.01
N SER A 132 39.34 7.04 29.11
CA SER A 132 39.16 6.24 30.35
C SER A 132 40.22 5.16 30.53
N ALA A 133 40.83 4.67 29.44
CA ALA A 133 41.89 3.66 29.48
C ALA A 133 43.26 4.26 29.86
N ASP A 134 43.46 5.54 29.57
CA ASP A 134 44.67 6.30 29.90
C ASP A 134 44.64 6.96 31.30
N ALA A 135 43.52 6.84 32.04
CA ALA A 135 43.31 7.41 33.38
C ALA A 135 43.42 6.34 34.47
#